data_AF-A0A8T5GEK0-F1
#
_entry.id   AF-A0A8T5GEK0-F1
#
_cell.length_a   1.000
_cell.length_b   1.000
_cell.length_c   1.000
_cell.angle_alpha   90.00
_cell.angle_beta   90.00
_cell.angle_gamma   90.00
#
_symmetry.space_group_name_H-M   'P 1'
#
loop_
_entity.id
_entity.type
_entity.pdbx_description
1 polymer ?
#
loop_
_entity_poly.entity_id
_entity_poly.type
_entity_poly.pdbx_seq_one_letter_code
_entity_poly.pdbx_strand_id
1 'polypeptide(L)' 'MPVEYGEFKGNKMIILKRDENDNFPFQFGKGKARLIAENLDAIKAFAEEE' A
#
# COMPACT_ATOMS: atom_id res chain seq x y z
N MET A 1 -8.59 4.76 -7.95
CA MET A 1 -7.85 4.23 -6.79
C MET A 1 -7.52 5.39 -5.86
N PRO A 2 -8.37 5.66 -4.85
CA PRO A 2 -8.06 6.65 -3.84
C PRO A 2 -6.89 6.19 -2.99
N VAL A 3 -5.81 6.98 -2.96
CA VAL A 3 -4.71 6.84 -2.01
C VAL A 3 -5.00 7.77 -0.84
N GLU A 4 -5.12 7.20 0.34
CA GLU A 4 -5.37 7.94 1.57
C GLU A 4 -4.22 7.75 2.57
N TYR A 5 -4.15 8.64 3.55
CA TYR A 5 -3.22 8.54 4.67
C TYR A 5 -4.01 8.47 5.96
N GLY A 6 -3.62 7.54 6.83
CA GLY A 6 -4.23 7.34 8.14
C GLY A 6 -3.19 7.30 9.25
N GLU A 7 -3.67 7.01 10.45
CA GLU A 7 -2.83 6.81 11.62
C GLU A 7 -3.24 5.53 12.35
N PHE A 8 -2.25 4.75 12.77
CA PHE A 8 -2.46 3.61 13.65
C PHE A 8 -1.44 3.63 14.79
N LYS A 9 -1.93 3.80 16.02
CA LYS A 9 -1.11 3.88 17.24
C LYS A 9 0.05 4.89 17.11
N GLY A 10 -0.23 6.11 16.66
CA GLY A 10 0.79 7.16 16.47
C GLY A 10 1.65 7.01 15.20
N ASN A 11 1.45 5.95 14.42
CA ASN A 11 2.22 5.71 13.20
C ASN A 11 1.42 6.10 11.95
N LYS A 12 2.04 6.86 11.05
CA LYS A 12 1.45 7.17 9.73
C LYS A 12 1.34 5.90 8.88
N MET A 13 0.17 5.73 8.29
CA MET A 13 -0.18 4.63 7.39
C MET A 13 -0.55 5.19 6.01
N ILE A 14 -0.21 4.47 4.96
CA ILE A 14 -0.79 4.66 3.62
C ILE A 14 -1.90 3.62 3.43
N ILE A 15 -3.01 4.04 2.83
CA ILE A 15 -4.19 3.22 2.59
C ILE A 15 -4.44 3.26 1.08
N LEU A 16 -4.39 2.08 0.45
CA LEU A 16 -4.63 1.88 -0.97
C LEU A 16 -5.98 1.21 -1.13
N LYS A 17 -6.95 1.96 -1.66
CA LYS A 17 -8.30 1.47 -1.93
C LYS A 17 -8.44 1.06 -3.40
N ARG A 18 -9.13 -0.07 -3.64
CA ARG A 18 -9.48 -0.49 -5.01
C ARG A 18 -10.46 0.51 -5.66
N ASP A 19 -11.45 0.92 -4.87
CA ASP A 19 -12.47 1.90 -5.21
C ASP A 19 -12.92 2.67 -3.95
N GLU A 20 -13.89 3.59 -4.09
CA GLU A 20 -14.33 4.46 -2.99
C GLU A 20 -15.06 3.72 -1.86
N ASN A 21 -15.63 2.54 -2.15
CA ASN A 21 -16.43 1.74 -1.23
C ASN A 21 -15.67 0.54 -0.65
N ASP A 22 -14.34 0.51 -0.82
CA ASP A 22 -13.49 -0.57 -0.34
C ASP A 22 -13.43 -0.60 1.20
N ASN A 23 -14.16 -1.56 1.78
CA ASN A 23 -14.25 -1.76 3.22
C ASN A 23 -13.03 -2.46 3.82
N PHE A 24 -12.19 -3.11 2.98
CA PHE A 24 -11.00 -3.84 3.43
C PHE A 24 -9.76 -3.41 2.62
N PRO A 25 -9.40 -2.13 2.71
CA PRO A 25 -8.32 -1.60 1.89
C PRO A 25 -6.97 -2.14 2.34
N PHE A 26 -6.05 -2.22 1.39
CA PHE A 26 -4.68 -2.58 1.69
C PHE A 26 -3.97 -1.40 2.33
N GLN A 27 -3.46 -1.57 3.54
CA GLN A 27 -2.78 -0.48 4.26
C GLN A 27 -1.51 -0.94 4.96
N PHE A 28 -0.53 -0.04 5.00
CA PHE A 28 0.78 -0.33 5.60
C PHE A 28 1.50 0.93 6.06
N GLY A 29 2.43 0.77 7.00
CA GLY A 29 3.22 1.88 7.54
C GLY A 29 4.47 2.19 6.71
N LYS A 30 5.15 3.28 7.07
CA LYS A 30 6.35 3.77 6.37
C LYS A 30 7.46 2.74 6.18
N GLY A 31 7.69 1.84 7.15
CA GLY A 31 8.73 0.81 7.04
C GLY A 31 8.48 -0.13 5.84
N LYS A 32 7.26 -0.64 5.72
CA LYS A 32 6.82 -1.45 4.58
C LYS A 32 6.83 -0.63 3.28
N ALA A 33 6.44 0.64 3.35
CA ALA A 33 6.45 1.52 2.18
C ALA A 33 7.85 1.68 1.57
N ARG A 34 8.89 1.83 2.41
CA ARG A 34 10.28 1.89 1.93
C ARG A 34 10.72 0.59 1.28
N LEU A 35 10.45 -0.55 1.94
CA LEU A 35 10.79 -1.86 1.40
C LEU A 35 10.14 -2.11 0.03
N ILE A 36 8.87 -1.74 -0.11
CA ILE A 36 8.14 -1.82 -1.39
C ILE A 36 8.78 -0.90 -2.44
N ALA A 37 9.10 0.34 -2.08
CA ALA A 37 9.71 1.29 -3.00
C ALA A 37 11.10 0.83 -3.49
N GLU A 38 11.91 0.25 -2.61
CA GLU A 38 13.23 -0.31 -2.93
C GLU A 38 13.16 -1.53 -3.86
N ASN A 39 12.04 -2.26 -3.87
CA ASN A 39 11.85 -3.49 -4.64
C ASN A 39 10.73 -3.37 -5.68
N LEU A 40 10.37 -2.15 -6.08
CA LEU A 40 9.18 -1.89 -6.88
C LEU A 40 9.19 -2.62 -8.23
N ASP A 41 10.35 -2.71 -8.87
CA ASP A 41 10.49 -3.36 -10.18
C ASP A 41 10.27 -4.88 -10.08
N ALA A 42 10.82 -5.53 -9.05
CA ALA A 42 10.59 -6.95 -8.80
C ALA A 42 9.11 -7.23 -8.46
N ILE A 43 8.48 -6.35 -7.67
CA ILE A 43 7.05 -6.47 -7.34
C ILE A 43 6.18 -6.32 -8.59
N LYS A 44 6.52 -5.41 -9.51
CA LYS A 44 5.78 -5.25 -10.78
C LYS A 44 5.91 -6.50 -11.64
N ALA A 45 7.12 -7.04 -11.80
CA ALA A 45 7.33 -8.28 -12.54
C ALA A 45 6.49 -9.42 -11.94
N PHE A 46 6.55 -9.59 -10.61
CA PHE A 46 5.75 -10.60 -9.92
C PHE A 46 4.23 -10.41 -10.07
N ALA A 47 3.74 -9.16 -10.13
CA ALA A 47 2.32 -8.87 -10.29
C ALA A 47 1.79 -9.18 -11.71
N GLU A 48 2.68 -9.28 -12.70
CA GLU A 48 2.36 -9.63 -14.08
C GLU A 48 2.55 -11.13 -14.39
N GLU A 49 3.13 -11.90 -13.47
CA GLU A 49 3.25 -13.36 -13.58
C GLU A 49 1.86 -14.02 -13.42
N GLU A 50 1.52 -14.95 -14.34
CA GLU A 50 0.27 -15.75 -14.34
C GLU A 50 0.29 -16.92 -13.34
#